data_AF-A0A816P3N3-F1
#
_entry.id   AF-A0A816P3N3-F1
#
_cell.length_a   1.000
_cell.length_b   1.000
_cell.length_c   1.000
_cell.angle_alpha   90.00
_cell.angle_beta   90.00
_cell.angle_gamma   90.00
#
_symmetry.space_group_name_H-M   'P 1'
#
loop_
_entity.id
_entity.type
_entity.pdbx_description
1 polymer ?
#
loop_
_entity_poly.entity_id
_entity_poly.type
_entity_poly.pdbx_seq_one_letter_code
_entity_poly.pdbx_strand_id
1 'polypeptide(L)' 'MVPAKTRTKSGKQFGYIRHKKIPQNENPGDCGVYSLMYIECLALGRNFDGLNDQIITQLRLKLAGDIYEEVTKTAE' A
#
# COMPACT_ATOMS: atom_id res chain seq x y z
N MET A 1 -7.81 2.64 26.83
CA MET A 1 -8.97 1.96 26.21
C MET A 1 -10.18 2.88 26.33
N VAL A 2 -10.84 3.26 25.24
CA VAL A 2 -12.00 4.17 25.29
C VAL A 2 -13.21 3.42 25.86
N PRO A 3 -13.98 4.00 26.81
CA PRO A 3 -15.15 3.35 27.39
C PRO A 3 -16.18 2.95 26.34
N ALA A 4 -16.76 1.76 26.45
CA ALA A 4 -17.73 1.23 25.48
C ALA A 4 -19.00 2.09 25.34
N LYS A 5 -19.34 2.89 26.37
CA LYS A 5 -20.52 3.76 26.41
C LYS A 5 -20.36 5.08 25.66
N THR A 6 -19.13 5.47 25.28
CA THR A 6 -18.87 6.75 24.58
C THR A 6 -18.94 6.64 23.05
N ARG A 7 -19.00 5.42 22.49
CA ARG A 7 -19.02 5.21 21.03
C ARG A 7 -20.44 4.95 20.54
N THR A 8 -21.11 5.98 20.03
CA THR A 8 -22.35 5.83 19.26
C THR A 8 -22.05 5.02 18.00
N LYS A 9 -22.73 3.89 17.78
CA LYS A 9 -22.60 3.14 16.53
C LYS A 9 -23.22 3.97 15.40
N SER A 10 -22.39 4.40 14.46
CA SER A 10 -22.86 5.04 13.23
C SER A 10 -23.64 4.02 12.40
N GLY A 11 -24.85 4.38 11.96
CA GLY A 11 -25.62 3.59 10.98
C GLY A 11 -25.12 3.73 9.54
N LYS A 12 -24.07 4.54 9.30
CA LYS A 12 -23.50 4.73 7.96
C LYS A 12 -22.78 3.46 7.51
N GLN A 13 -23.11 3.00 6.32
CA GLN A 13 -22.43 1.89 5.65
C GLN A 13 -21.16 2.39 4.96
N PHE A 14 -20.14 1.54 4.89
CA PHE A 14 -18.94 1.82 4.10
C PHE A 14 -19.20 1.58 2.62
N GLY A 15 -18.64 2.45 1.77
CA GLY A 15 -18.54 2.18 0.33
C GLY A 15 -17.46 1.14 0.04
N TYR A 16 -17.65 0.35 -1.01
CA TYR A 16 -16.66 -0.59 -1.52
C TYR A 16 -16.29 -0.25 -2.95
N ILE A 17 -14.99 -0.31 -3.27
CA ILE A 17 -14.46 -0.05 -4.60
C ILE A 17 -13.53 -1.21 -4.99
N ARG A 18 -13.70 -1.71 -6.22
CA ARG A 18 -12.79 -2.68 -6.84
C ARG A 18 -12.32 -2.15 -8.19
N HIS A 19 -11.04 -1.83 -8.29
CA HIS A 19 -10.43 -1.44 -9.56
C HIS A 19 -10.22 -2.68 -10.44
N LYS A 20 -10.78 -2.67 -11.66
CA LYS A 20 -10.73 -3.83 -12.60
C LYS A 20 -9.63 -3.73 -13.65
N LYS A 21 -9.18 -2.51 -13.95
CA LYS A 21 -8.18 -2.21 -14.99
C LYS A 21 -6.91 -1.69 -14.32
N ILE A 22 -6.26 -2.55 -13.56
CA ILE A 22 -5.01 -2.23 -12.87
C ILE A 22 -3.94 -3.21 -13.33
N PRO A 23 -2.66 -2.82 -13.29
CA PRO A 23 -1.56 -3.74 -13.54
C PRO A 23 -1.70 -5.04 -12.74
N GLN A 24 -1.38 -6.17 -13.35
CA GLN A 24 -1.43 -7.46 -12.66
C GLN A 24 0.00 -7.91 -12.37
N ASN A 25 0.16 -8.56 -11.23
CA ASN A 25 1.40 -9.23 -10.90
C ASN A 25 1.40 -10.61 -11.55
N GLU A 26 2.18 -10.81 -12.60
CA GLU A 26 2.31 -12.12 -13.25
C GLU A 26 3.41 -12.97 -12.58
N ASN A 27 4.34 -12.33 -11.84
CA ASN A 27 5.46 -13.01 -11.19
C ASN A 27 5.12 -13.45 -9.75
N PRO A 28 5.19 -14.76 -9.44
CA PRO A 28 4.99 -15.25 -8.09
C PRO A 28 6.14 -14.77 -7.19
N GLY A 29 5.83 -13.85 -6.26
CA GLY A 29 6.80 -13.26 -5.32
C GLY A 29 6.70 -11.75 -5.16
N ASP A 30 6.03 -11.07 -6.10
CA ASP A 30 5.96 -9.61 -6.14
C ASP A 30 4.68 -9.00 -5.53
N CYS A 31 3.77 -9.83 -5.04
CA CYS A 31 2.48 -9.38 -4.51
C CYS A 31 2.63 -8.38 -3.35
N GLY A 32 3.66 -8.51 -2.52
CA GLY A 32 3.94 -7.57 -1.44
C GLY A 32 4.30 -6.17 -1.94
N VAL A 33 5.18 -6.10 -2.94
CA VAL A 33 5.63 -4.83 -3.55
C VAL A 33 4.46 -4.16 -4.27
N TYR A 34 3.71 -4.91 -5.08
CA TYR A 34 2.50 -4.41 -5.73
C TYR A 34 1.49 -3.85 -4.73
N SER A 35 1.28 -4.54 -3.61
CA SER A 35 0.34 -4.10 -2.58
C SER A 35 0.76 -2.74 -1.99
N LEU A 36 2.05 -2.58 -1.67
CA LEU A 36 2.56 -1.32 -1.12
C LEU A 36 2.48 -0.18 -2.13
N MET A 37 2.79 -0.44 -3.40
CA MET A 37 2.66 0.56 -4.46
C MET A 37 1.22 0.98 -4.69
N TYR A 38 0.26 0.07 -4.59
CA TYR A 38 -1.15 0.43 -4.65
C TYR A 38 -1.61 1.28 -3.47
N ILE A 39 -1.15 0.96 -2.27
CA ILE A 39 -1.44 1.79 -1.09
C ILE A 39 -0.85 3.19 -1.26
N GLU A 40 0.40 3.30 -1.73
CA GLU A 40 1.06 4.59 -1.94
C GLU A 40 0.35 5.43 -3.02
N CYS A 41 0.04 4.85 -4.19
CA CYS A 41 -0.72 5.53 -5.24
C CYS A 41 -2.06 6.07 -4.71
N LEU A 42 -2.81 5.24 -3.96
CA LEU A 42 -4.08 5.63 -3.37
C LEU A 42 -3.92 6.74 -2.33
N ALA A 43 -2.90 6.66 -1.47
CA ALA A 43 -2.61 7.67 -0.45
C ALA A 43 -2.23 9.02 -1.07
N LEU A 44 -1.54 9.02 -2.21
CA LEU A 44 -1.14 10.21 -2.96
C LEU A 44 -2.20 10.71 -3.95
N GLY A 45 -3.33 10.01 -4.09
CA GLY A 45 -4.37 10.35 -5.07
C GLY A 45 -3.93 10.17 -6.52
N ARG A 46 -2.95 9.29 -6.78
CA ARG A 46 -2.46 8.97 -8.12
C ARG A 46 -3.12 7.71 -8.66
N ASN A 47 -3.12 7.57 -9.99
CA ASN A 47 -3.47 6.31 -10.64
C ASN A 47 -2.30 5.31 -10.58
N PHE A 48 -2.51 4.13 -11.14
CA PHE A 48 -1.54 3.03 -11.13
C PHE A 48 -0.70 2.96 -12.41
N ASP A 49 -0.68 4.04 -13.20
CA ASP A 49 0.02 4.06 -14.47
C ASP A 49 1.54 3.91 -14.25
N GLY A 50 2.17 3.10 -15.09
CA GLY A 50 3.61 2.82 -14.99
C GLY A 50 3.96 1.62 -14.11
N LEU A 51 3.09 1.18 -13.19
CA LEU A 51 3.31 -0.08 -12.45
C LEU A 51 3.23 -1.27 -13.41
N ASN A 52 4.26 -2.10 -13.40
CA ASN A 52 4.34 -3.34 -14.16
C ASN A 52 5.55 -4.17 -13.68
N ASP A 53 5.63 -5.41 -14.14
CA ASP A 53 6.66 -6.36 -13.72
C ASP A 53 8.09 -5.95 -14.12
N GLN A 54 8.26 -5.10 -15.15
CA GLN A 54 9.58 -4.63 -15.56
C GLN A 54 10.19 -3.67 -14.53
N ILE A 55 9.37 -2.86 -13.86
CA ILE A 55 9.84 -1.85 -12.91
C ILE A 55 9.80 -2.34 -11.45
N ILE A 56 9.02 -3.38 -11.17
CA ILE A 56 8.76 -3.84 -9.79
C ILE A 56 10.00 -4.33 -9.07
N THR A 57 10.94 -4.95 -9.78
CA THR A 57 12.23 -5.35 -9.18
C THR A 57 13.01 -4.13 -8.66
N GLN A 58 13.02 -3.03 -9.41
CA GLN A 58 13.71 -1.80 -8.99
C GLN A 58 12.99 -1.15 -7.82
N LEU A 59 11.66 -1.11 -7.83
CA LEU A 59 10.84 -0.61 -6.73
C LEU A 59 11.07 -1.42 -5.44
N ARG A 60 11.19 -2.74 -5.54
CA ARG A 60 11.52 -3.61 -4.40
C ARG A 60 12.84 -3.21 -3.74
N LEU A 61 13.89 -3.00 -4.55
CA LEU A 61 15.21 -2.63 -4.04
C LEU A 61 15.19 -1.25 -3.38
N LYS A 62 14.51 -0.28 -4.01
CA LYS A 62 14.34 1.06 -3.44
C LYS A 62 13.63 0.98 -2.08
N LEU A 63 12.50 0.31 -2.03
CA LEU A 63 11.71 0.17 -0.82
C LEU A 63 12.48 -0.53 0.30
N ALA A 64 13.26 -1.57 -0.02
CA ALA A 64 14.11 -2.24 0.96
C ALA A 64 15.19 -1.28 1.52
N GLY A 65 15.78 -0.43 0.67
CA GLY A 65 16.69 0.63 1.08
C GLY A 65 16.02 1.64 2.01
N ASP A 66 14.86 2.16 1.61
CA ASP A 66 14.10 3.15 2.38
C ASP A 66 13.71 2.60 3.78
N ILE A 67 13.27 1.34 3.86
CA ILE A 67 12.95 0.68 5.14
C ILE A 67 14.21 0.51 6.00
N TYR A 68 15.32 0.07 5.40
CA TYR A 68 16.56 -0.14 6.15
C TYR A 68 17.08 1.18 6.73
N GLU A 69 17.08 2.24 5.92
CA GLU A 69 17.47 3.59 6.35
C GLU A 69 16.57 4.08 7.50
N GLU A 70 15.25 3.90 7.41
CA GLU A 70 14.32 4.30 8.47
C GLU A 70 14.57 3.52 9.77
N VAL A 71 14.77 2.21 9.68
CA VAL A 71 15.10 1.37 10.84
C VAL A 71 16.38 1.84 11.52
N THR A 72 17.40 2.22 10.75
CA THR A 72 18.66 2.73 11.32
C THR A 72 18.49 4.07 12.02
N LYS A 73 17.69 5.00 11.46
CA LYS A 73 17.39 6.29 12.10
C LYS A 73 16.62 6.18 13.39
N THR A 74 15.75 5.17 13.50
CA THR A 74 14.91 4.96 14.69
C THR A 74 15.66 4.25 15.82
N ALA A 75 16.84 3.69 15.53
CA ALA A 75 17.69 3.00 16.49
C ALA A 75 18.73 3.92 17.18
N GLU A 76 18.85 5.17 16.71
CA GLU A 76 19.63 6.26 17.33
C GLU A 76 18.75 7.12 18.27
#